data_AF-A0A352S6X8-F1
#
_entry.id   AF-A0A352S6X8-F1
#
_cell.length_a   1.000
_cell.length_b   1.000
_cell.length_c   1.000
_cell.angle_alpha   90.00
_cell.angle_beta   90.00
_cell.angle_gamma   90.00
#
_symmetry.space_group_name_H-M   'P 1'
#
loop_
_entity.id
_entity.type
_entity.pdbx_description
1 polymer ?
#
loop_
_entity_poly.entity_id
_entity_poly.type
_entity_poly.pdbx_seq_one_letter_code
_entity_poly.pdbx_strand_id
1 'polypeptide(L)'
;YDGNPAWPDAGVLWRFVDQARVTMFGAGAAFFTNCMKAGVEPAEIADLSRLRGLGSTGSPLPEEAYDWIYGHVRADIWLAPMSGGTDFAGSFVAGCPLLPVYQGEMQCRCLGAKVEAFDDNGKPLIDEVGELVCTEPMPSMPLFLWGDADGKRYRDSYFDTYPNAWRHGDWIRITPRGGAIIYGRSDATINRYGIRMGTSELYRVVEELPEVLDSMVVDLEYLGRESYMPLFVVLREGMAL
;
A
#
# COMPACT_ATOMS: atom_id res chain seq x y z
N TYR A 1 -5.57 -9.71 19.73
CA TYR A 1 -4.61 -8.95 20.56
C TYR A 1 -5.10 -7.53 20.50
N ASP A 2 -5.48 -6.98 21.64
CA ASP A 2 -6.22 -5.71 21.69
C ASP A 2 -5.34 -4.56 22.23
N GLY A 3 -4.02 -4.81 22.32
CA GLY A 3 -3.03 -3.86 22.85
C GLY A 3 -2.28 -3.09 21.77
N ASN A 4 -1.30 -2.30 22.20
CA ASN A 4 -0.40 -1.57 21.30
C ASN A 4 0.63 -2.53 20.66
N PRO A 5 0.78 -2.56 19.33
CA PRO A 5 1.70 -3.47 18.63
C PRO A 5 3.19 -3.29 18.97
N ALA A 6 3.56 -2.27 19.73
CA ALA A 6 4.91 -1.99 20.21
C ALA A 6 5.05 -2.03 21.75
N TRP A 7 4.05 -2.53 22.49
CA TRP A 7 4.11 -2.66 23.95
C TRP A 7 3.99 -4.13 24.41
N PRO A 8 4.89 -4.63 25.28
CA PRO A 8 6.00 -3.91 25.94
C PRO A 8 7.20 -3.62 25.03
N ASP A 9 7.26 -4.23 23.85
CA ASP A 9 8.28 -4.01 22.82
C ASP A 9 7.71 -4.36 21.44
N ALA A 10 8.47 -4.03 20.38
CA ALA A 10 8.09 -4.29 18.98
C ALA A 10 8.00 -5.79 18.60
N GLY A 11 8.47 -6.70 19.46
CA GLY A 11 8.37 -8.15 19.28
C GLY A 11 7.06 -8.76 19.78
N VAL A 12 6.18 -7.98 20.42
CA VAL A 12 4.99 -8.52 21.10
C VAL A 12 4.05 -9.29 20.17
N LEU A 13 3.83 -8.80 18.94
CA LEU A 13 2.95 -9.47 17.99
C LEU A 13 3.58 -10.75 17.41
N TRP A 14 4.90 -10.80 17.28
CA TRP A 14 5.60 -12.02 16.85
C TRP A 14 5.49 -13.12 17.91
N ARG A 15 5.65 -12.78 19.19
CA ARG A 15 5.40 -13.72 20.29
C ARG A 15 3.93 -14.15 20.35
N PHE A 16 3.00 -13.25 20.05
CA PHE A 16 1.58 -13.59 19.95
C PHE A 16 1.31 -14.58 18.79
N VAL A 17 1.95 -14.40 17.62
CA VAL A 17 1.85 -15.31 16.47
C VAL A 17 2.19 -16.75 16.86
N ASP A 18 3.28 -16.95 17.59
CA ASP A 18 3.68 -18.26 18.14
C ASP A 18 2.66 -18.79 19.16
N GLN A 19 2.40 -18.02 20.23
CA GLN A 19 1.52 -18.44 21.32
C GLN A 19 0.11 -18.83 20.84
N ALA A 20 -0.45 -18.05 19.90
CA ALA A 20 -1.76 -18.30 19.32
C ALA A 20 -1.72 -19.27 18.13
N ARG A 21 -0.54 -19.79 17.77
CA ARG A 21 -0.33 -20.75 16.67
C ARG A 21 -0.89 -20.25 15.34
N VAL A 22 -0.69 -18.97 15.07
CA VAL A 22 -1.22 -18.27 13.89
C VAL A 22 -0.64 -18.89 12.62
N THR A 23 -1.51 -19.08 11.62
CA THR A 23 -1.13 -19.62 10.31
C THR A 23 -1.11 -18.56 9.20
N MET A 24 -1.77 -17.43 9.42
CA MET A 24 -1.74 -16.27 8.53
C MET A 24 -1.72 -15.01 9.39
N PHE A 25 -0.71 -14.16 9.20
CA PHE A 25 -0.57 -12.93 9.99
C PHE A 25 -0.59 -11.72 9.05
N GLY A 26 -1.52 -10.80 9.28
CA GLY A 26 -1.66 -9.57 8.50
C GLY A 26 -1.36 -8.34 9.35
N ALA A 27 -0.59 -7.41 8.81
CA ALA A 27 -0.29 -6.13 9.45
C ALA A 27 -0.11 -5.03 8.39
N GLY A 28 -0.02 -3.77 8.84
CA GLY A 28 0.32 -2.66 7.94
C GLY A 28 1.80 -2.71 7.54
N ALA A 29 2.17 -2.13 6.39
CA ALA A 29 3.58 -2.00 5.99
C ALA A 29 4.44 -1.33 7.08
N ALA A 30 3.88 -0.31 7.74
CA ALA A 30 4.51 0.39 8.87
C ALA A 30 4.88 -0.53 10.04
N PHE A 31 4.12 -1.60 10.31
CA PHE A 31 4.47 -2.55 11.36
C PHE A 31 5.77 -3.29 11.02
N PHE A 32 5.89 -3.78 9.78
CA PHE A 32 7.07 -4.50 9.32
C PHE A 32 8.30 -3.57 9.27
N THR A 33 8.16 -2.37 8.71
CA THR A 33 9.27 -1.41 8.65
C THR A 33 9.69 -0.94 10.05
N ASN A 34 8.76 -0.77 11.00
CA ASN A 34 9.11 -0.45 12.38
C ASN A 34 9.81 -1.60 13.09
N CYS A 35 9.40 -2.85 12.87
CA CYS A 35 10.12 -4.02 13.40
C CYS A 35 11.56 -4.07 12.86
N MET A 36 11.72 -3.85 11.55
CA MET A 36 13.02 -3.76 10.88
C MET A 36 13.88 -2.63 11.47
N LYS A 37 13.36 -1.40 11.53
CA LYS A 37 14.06 -0.22 12.09
C LYS A 37 14.42 -0.39 13.58
N ALA A 38 13.65 -1.18 14.33
CA ALA A 38 13.89 -1.50 15.73
C ALA A 38 14.84 -2.70 15.93
N GLY A 39 15.32 -3.34 14.87
CA GLY A 39 16.22 -4.49 14.94
C GLY A 39 15.56 -5.73 15.56
N VAL A 40 14.25 -5.90 15.35
CA VAL A 40 13.55 -7.11 15.81
C VAL A 40 14.00 -8.29 14.96
N GLU A 41 14.28 -9.41 15.62
CA GLU A 41 14.61 -10.70 15.01
C GLU A 41 13.47 -11.71 15.29
N PRO A 42 12.39 -11.74 14.48
CA PRO A 42 11.19 -12.52 14.78
C PRO A 42 11.44 -14.01 14.95
N ALA A 43 12.31 -14.59 14.11
CA ALA A 43 12.65 -16.01 14.17
C ALA A 43 13.45 -16.40 15.43
N GLU A 44 14.11 -15.44 16.10
CA GLU A 44 14.85 -15.69 17.35
C GLU A 44 13.95 -15.64 18.59
N ILE A 45 12.81 -14.93 18.52
CA ILE A 45 11.93 -14.67 19.67
C ILE A 45 10.62 -15.45 19.66
N ALA A 46 10.31 -16.18 18.58
CA ALA A 46 9.03 -16.86 18.38
C ALA A 46 9.18 -18.11 17.49
N ASP A 47 8.45 -19.20 17.78
CA ASP A 47 8.32 -20.33 16.85
C ASP A 47 7.34 -19.99 15.71
N LEU A 48 7.90 -19.66 14.55
CA LEU A 48 7.15 -19.29 13.35
C LEU A 48 6.88 -20.48 12.41
N SER A 49 7.16 -21.73 12.83
CA SER A 49 7.00 -22.92 11.97
C SER A 49 5.56 -23.14 11.47
N ARG A 50 4.56 -22.64 12.21
CA ARG A 50 3.14 -22.77 11.83
C ARG A 50 2.66 -21.70 10.87
N LEU A 51 3.36 -20.57 10.80
CA LEU A 51 2.97 -19.46 9.94
C LEU A 51 3.07 -19.91 8.48
N ARG A 52 2.12 -19.54 7.63
CA ARG A 52 2.10 -19.96 6.21
C ARG A 52 2.13 -18.78 5.26
N GLY A 53 1.60 -17.64 5.70
CA GLY A 53 1.77 -16.41 4.96
C GLY A 53 1.70 -15.16 5.81
N LEU A 54 2.17 -14.09 5.21
CA LEU A 54 2.13 -12.73 5.71
C LEU A 54 1.31 -11.85 4.78
N GLY A 55 0.43 -11.02 5.35
CA GLY A 55 -0.33 -10.03 4.62
C GLY A 55 0.17 -8.63 4.94
N SER A 56 0.31 -7.79 3.93
CA SER A 56 0.60 -6.36 4.10
C SER A 56 -0.49 -5.51 3.43
N THR A 57 -1.02 -4.52 4.14
CA THR A 57 -2.11 -3.66 3.64
C THR A 57 -1.99 -2.23 4.19
N GLY A 58 -2.80 -1.31 3.66
CA GLY A 58 -2.89 0.10 4.08
C GLY A 58 -1.94 1.02 3.34
N SER A 59 -0.68 0.62 3.13
CA SER A 59 0.28 1.33 2.28
C SER A 59 1.15 0.33 1.50
N PRO A 60 1.77 0.74 0.37
CA PRO A 60 2.72 -0.10 -0.33
C PRO A 60 3.82 -0.60 0.60
N LEU A 61 4.10 -1.90 0.56
CA LEU A 61 5.22 -2.49 1.29
C LEU A 61 6.53 -2.14 0.54
N PRO A 62 7.50 -1.46 1.17
CA PRO A 62 8.75 -1.10 0.51
C PRO A 62 9.64 -2.34 0.29
N GLU A 63 10.52 -2.31 -0.71
CA GLU A 63 11.33 -3.46 -1.15
C GLU A 63 12.23 -4.00 -0.02
N GLU A 64 12.79 -3.12 0.80
CA GLU A 64 13.66 -3.45 1.93
C GLU A 64 12.91 -4.26 3.00
N ALA A 65 11.59 -4.05 3.14
CA ALA A 65 10.77 -4.84 4.04
C ALA A 65 10.54 -6.27 3.50
N TYR A 66 10.58 -6.51 2.18
CA TYR A 66 10.59 -7.87 1.65
C TYR A 66 11.87 -8.58 2.03
N ASP A 67 13.02 -7.93 1.82
CA ASP A 67 14.32 -8.48 2.19
C ASP A 67 14.39 -8.81 3.68
N TRP A 68 13.93 -7.89 4.54
CA TRP A 68 13.86 -8.13 5.97
C TRP A 68 12.94 -9.31 6.32
N ILE A 69 11.75 -9.40 5.70
CA ILE A 69 10.83 -10.53 5.94
C ILE A 69 11.47 -11.86 5.56
N TYR A 70 12.06 -11.97 4.37
CA TYR A 70 12.66 -13.22 3.93
C TYR A 70 13.95 -13.56 4.69
N GLY A 71 14.71 -12.56 5.14
CA GLY A 71 15.95 -12.74 5.91
C GLY A 71 15.73 -13.05 7.40
N HIS A 72 14.77 -12.39 8.05
CA HIS A 72 14.64 -12.36 9.51
C HIS A 72 13.36 -13.02 10.03
N VAL A 73 12.32 -13.17 9.19
CA VAL A 73 11.08 -13.86 9.57
C VAL A 73 11.13 -15.31 9.10
N ARG A 74 11.16 -15.54 7.78
CA ARG A 74 11.34 -16.87 7.18
C ARG A 74 11.59 -16.78 5.67
N ALA A 75 12.57 -17.52 5.17
CA ALA A 75 12.94 -17.48 3.76
C ALA A 75 11.90 -18.09 2.79
N ASP A 76 11.01 -18.96 3.27
CA ASP A 76 10.00 -19.67 2.47
C ASP A 76 8.55 -19.22 2.76
N ILE A 77 8.37 -18.11 3.48
CA ILE A 77 7.02 -17.61 3.80
C ILE A 77 6.34 -17.04 2.56
N TRP A 78 5.05 -17.31 2.37
CA TRP A 78 4.30 -16.61 1.33
C TRP A 78 3.96 -15.19 1.77
N LEU A 79 4.50 -14.18 1.08
CA LEU A 79 4.18 -12.78 1.32
C LEU A 79 3.13 -12.29 0.32
N ALA A 80 2.02 -11.76 0.84
CA ALA A 80 0.84 -11.35 0.09
C ALA A 80 0.46 -9.90 0.42
N PRO A 81 1.18 -8.91 -0.11
CA PRO A 81 0.71 -7.53 -0.11
C PRO A 81 -0.62 -7.43 -0.87
N MET A 82 -1.50 -6.54 -0.43
CA MET A 82 -2.82 -6.35 -1.00
C MET A 82 -3.20 -4.86 -0.98
N SER A 83 -3.97 -4.43 -1.98
CA SER A 83 -4.59 -3.11 -2.03
C SER A 83 -6.10 -3.25 -2.14
N GLY A 84 -6.78 -2.62 -1.20
CA GLY A 84 -8.22 -2.68 -1.02
C GLY A 84 -8.75 -1.44 -0.33
N GLY A 85 -10.07 -1.37 -0.21
CA GLY A 85 -10.74 -0.18 0.29
C GLY A 85 -11.87 -0.54 1.24
N THR A 86 -12.07 0.33 2.23
CA THR A 86 -13.24 0.30 3.11
C THR A 86 -14.53 0.34 2.30
N ASP A 87 -14.53 1.08 1.20
CA ASP A 87 -15.69 1.42 0.36
C ASP A 87 -16.46 0.18 -0.08
N PHE A 88 -15.76 -0.90 -0.44
CA PHE A 88 -16.33 -2.17 -0.90
C PHE A 88 -15.91 -3.38 -0.04
N ALA A 89 -15.36 -3.13 1.15
CA ALA A 89 -14.93 -4.14 2.12
C ALA A 89 -14.13 -5.32 1.51
N GLY A 90 -13.18 -5.01 0.63
CA GLY A 90 -12.42 -6.01 -0.11
C GLY A 90 -11.13 -5.47 -0.72
N SER A 91 -10.55 -6.21 -1.66
CA SER A 91 -9.33 -5.83 -2.37
C SER A 91 -9.49 -5.84 -3.88
N PHE A 92 -8.86 -4.89 -4.55
CA PHE A 92 -8.77 -4.84 -6.01
C PHE A 92 -7.61 -5.70 -6.52
N VAL A 93 -6.48 -5.66 -5.81
CA VAL A 93 -5.27 -6.45 -6.10
C VAL A 93 -4.79 -7.12 -4.82
N ALA A 94 -4.34 -8.35 -4.92
CA ALA A 94 -3.97 -9.19 -3.77
C ALA A 94 -2.92 -10.24 -4.15
N GLY A 95 -2.51 -11.02 -3.14
CA GLY A 95 -1.67 -12.19 -3.34
C GLY A 95 -2.45 -13.42 -3.84
N CYS A 96 -1.76 -14.28 -4.59
CA CYS A 96 -2.22 -15.60 -4.99
C CYS A 96 -1.11 -16.62 -4.69
N PRO A 97 -1.36 -17.64 -3.84
CA PRO A 97 -0.34 -18.65 -3.51
C PRO A 97 0.17 -19.47 -4.70
N LEU A 98 -0.52 -19.42 -5.84
CA LEU A 98 -0.17 -20.13 -7.07
C LEU A 98 0.71 -19.30 -8.02
N LEU A 99 0.94 -18.03 -7.71
CA LEU A 99 1.74 -17.13 -8.51
C LEU A 99 3.08 -16.83 -7.80
N PRO A 100 4.12 -16.45 -8.55
CA PRO A 100 5.35 -15.95 -7.95
C PRO A 100 5.12 -14.62 -7.23
N VAL A 101 5.95 -14.34 -6.24
CA VAL A 101 6.04 -13.02 -5.58
C VAL A 101 7.19 -12.26 -6.22
N TYR A 102 6.94 -11.00 -6.60
CA TYR A 102 7.97 -10.06 -7.04
C TYR A 102 8.03 -8.90 -6.05
N GLN A 103 9.23 -8.45 -5.70
CA GLN A 103 9.40 -7.32 -4.80
C GLN A 103 8.69 -6.08 -5.35
N GLY A 104 8.02 -5.33 -4.46
CA GLY A 104 7.26 -4.13 -4.82
C GLY A 104 5.97 -4.38 -5.61
N GLU A 105 5.60 -5.63 -5.92
CA GLU A 105 4.45 -5.95 -6.79
C GLU A 105 3.42 -6.84 -6.08
N MET A 106 2.15 -6.42 -6.12
CA MET A 106 1.00 -7.27 -5.78
C MET A 106 0.75 -8.25 -6.90
N GLN A 107 0.56 -9.53 -6.55
CA GLN A 107 0.68 -10.63 -7.51
C GLN A 107 -0.38 -10.62 -8.61
N CYS A 108 -1.62 -10.26 -8.30
CA CYS A 108 -2.71 -10.27 -9.28
C CYS A 108 -3.91 -9.41 -8.88
N ARG A 109 -4.76 -9.14 -9.86
CA ARG A 109 -6.11 -8.58 -9.69
C ARG A 109 -7.05 -9.63 -9.09
N CYS A 110 -7.89 -9.22 -8.16
CA CYS A 110 -8.85 -10.11 -7.51
C CYS A 110 -9.89 -10.64 -8.52
N LEU A 111 -10.30 -11.89 -8.34
CA LEU A 111 -11.37 -12.48 -9.14
C LEU A 111 -12.68 -11.68 -8.97
N GLY A 112 -13.36 -11.43 -10.08
CA GLY A 112 -14.57 -10.61 -10.11
C GLY A 112 -14.32 -9.10 -10.08
N ALA A 113 -13.06 -8.66 -9.97
CA ALA A 113 -12.67 -7.25 -10.08
C ALA A 113 -12.03 -6.99 -11.44
N LYS A 114 -12.73 -6.30 -12.37
CA LYS A 114 -12.16 -5.91 -13.67
C LYS A 114 -11.35 -4.63 -13.52
N VAL A 115 -10.20 -4.78 -12.87
CA VAL A 115 -9.25 -3.71 -12.55
C VAL A 115 -8.39 -3.37 -13.76
N GLU A 116 -8.33 -2.09 -14.09
CA GLU A 116 -7.52 -1.51 -15.17
C GLU A 116 -6.74 -0.29 -14.64
N ALA A 117 -5.66 0.07 -15.34
CA ALA A 117 -5.01 1.38 -15.21
C ALA A 117 -5.52 2.28 -16.33
N PHE A 118 -6.16 3.41 -16.04
CA PHE A 118 -6.67 4.32 -17.08
C PHE A 118 -5.79 5.56 -17.27
N ASP A 119 -5.63 5.99 -18.53
CA ASP A 119 -5.13 7.33 -18.85
C ASP A 119 -6.21 8.41 -18.60
N ASP A 120 -5.85 9.68 -18.81
CA ASP A 120 -6.79 10.81 -18.64
C ASP A 120 -7.98 10.75 -19.62
N ASN A 121 -7.89 9.98 -20.70
CA ASN A 121 -8.95 9.78 -21.69
C ASN A 121 -9.79 8.52 -21.42
N GLY A 122 -9.55 7.79 -20.32
CA GLY A 122 -10.24 6.55 -19.98
C GLY A 122 -9.83 5.35 -20.83
N LYS A 123 -8.63 5.37 -21.43
CA LYS A 123 -8.07 4.23 -22.15
C LYS A 123 -7.24 3.36 -21.21
N PRO A 124 -7.37 2.02 -21.29
CA PRO A 124 -6.56 1.12 -20.49
C PRO A 124 -5.09 1.18 -20.90
N LEU A 125 -4.23 1.14 -19.90
CA LEU A 125 -2.78 1.16 -19.98
C LEU A 125 -2.20 -0.17 -19.46
N ILE A 126 -1.11 -0.60 -20.07
CA ILE A 126 -0.30 -1.73 -19.61
C ILE A 126 1.14 -1.26 -19.52
N ASP A 127 1.80 -1.60 -18.43
CA ASP A 127 3.18 -1.20 -18.12
C ASP A 127 3.41 0.32 -17.99
N GLU A 128 2.34 1.08 -17.81
CA GLU A 128 2.35 2.52 -17.57
C GLU A 128 1.51 2.87 -16.33
N VAL A 129 1.82 3.99 -15.69
CA VAL A 129 1.07 4.47 -14.52
C VAL A 129 -0.23 5.11 -14.98
N GLY A 130 -1.35 4.67 -14.42
CA GLY A 130 -2.68 5.24 -14.66
C GLY A 130 -3.53 5.25 -13.39
N GLU A 131 -4.76 5.75 -13.53
CA GLU A 131 -5.77 5.71 -12.47
C GLU A 131 -6.28 4.28 -12.25
N LEU A 132 -6.34 3.85 -11.00
CA LEU A 132 -6.94 2.57 -10.63
C LEU A 132 -8.45 2.67 -10.81
N VAL A 133 -8.95 1.93 -11.80
CA VAL A 133 -10.37 1.81 -12.06
C VAL A 133 -10.86 0.37 -11.99
N CYS A 134 -12.12 0.19 -11.60
CA CYS A 134 -12.85 -1.07 -11.77
C CYS A 134 -14.01 -0.82 -12.74
N THR A 135 -13.97 -1.51 -13.88
CA THR A 135 -14.86 -1.23 -15.02
C THR A 135 -16.13 -2.07 -15.04
N GLU A 136 -16.31 -2.98 -14.06
CA GLU A 136 -17.50 -3.81 -13.92
C GLU A 136 -17.93 -3.86 -12.45
N PRO A 137 -19.23 -4.05 -12.17
CA PRO A 137 -19.72 -4.15 -10.82
C PRO A 137 -19.14 -5.37 -10.09
N MET A 138 -18.80 -5.19 -8.81
CA MET A 138 -18.42 -6.28 -7.91
C MET A 138 -19.50 -6.50 -6.84
N PRO A 139 -19.70 -7.73 -6.34
CA PRO A 139 -20.74 -8.02 -5.35
C PRO A 139 -20.68 -7.19 -4.06
N SER A 140 -19.49 -6.77 -3.64
CA SER A 140 -19.29 -6.01 -2.41
C SER A 140 -19.24 -4.50 -2.60
N MET A 141 -19.44 -4.00 -3.83
CA MET A 141 -19.56 -2.56 -4.06
C MET A 141 -20.76 -2.01 -3.27
N PRO A 142 -20.61 -0.83 -2.66
CA PRO A 142 -21.68 -0.22 -1.88
C PRO A 142 -22.85 0.14 -2.82
N LEU A 143 -24.08 -0.07 -2.35
CA LEU A 143 -25.26 0.29 -3.13
C LEU A 143 -25.51 1.80 -3.11
N PHE A 144 -25.20 2.45 -1.99
CA PHE A 144 -25.36 3.89 -1.76
C PHE A 144 -24.56 4.31 -0.53
N LEU A 145 -24.36 5.62 -0.36
CA LEU A 145 -23.84 6.20 0.88
C LEU A 145 -24.99 6.66 1.77
N TRP A 146 -24.91 6.38 3.08
CA TRP A 146 -25.94 6.83 4.02
C TRP A 146 -25.98 8.37 4.09
N GLY A 147 -27.19 8.95 4.05
CA GLY A 147 -27.37 10.40 4.01
C GLY A 147 -27.11 11.05 2.65
N ASP A 148 -27.01 10.25 1.58
CA ASP A 148 -26.82 10.71 0.20
C ASP A 148 -28.11 10.46 -0.62
N ALA A 149 -29.15 11.24 -0.31
CA ALA A 149 -30.52 10.95 -0.75
C ALA A 149 -30.69 10.94 -2.29
N ASP A 150 -29.93 11.74 -3.01
CA ASP A 150 -29.91 11.78 -4.47
C ASP A 150 -28.79 10.92 -5.07
N GLY A 151 -27.92 10.30 -4.25
CA GLY A 151 -26.76 9.54 -4.68
C GLY A 151 -25.63 10.40 -5.24
N LYS A 152 -25.65 11.72 -5.02
CA LYS A 152 -24.66 12.64 -5.60
C LYS A 152 -23.27 12.37 -5.04
N ARG A 153 -23.12 12.24 -3.72
CA ARG A 153 -21.79 12.00 -3.11
C ARG A 153 -21.19 10.69 -3.60
N TYR A 154 -22.00 9.65 -3.72
CA TYR A 154 -21.55 8.36 -4.22
C TYR A 154 -21.06 8.45 -5.68
N ARG A 155 -21.83 9.11 -6.55
CA ARG A 155 -21.43 9.30 -7.95
C ARG A 155 -20.21 10.21 -8.09
N ASP A 156 -20.18 11.33 -7.37
CA ASP A 156 -19.04 12.26 -7.36
C ASP A 156 -17.75 11.57 -6.89
N SER A 157 -17.85 10.70 -5.87
CA SER A 157 -16.68 10.01 -5.31
C SER A 157 -16.05 9.01 -6.26
N TYR A 158 -16.83 8.26 -7.05
CA TYR A 158 -16.31 7.11 -7.78
C TYR A 158 -16.61 7.08 -9.27
N PHE A 159 -17.58 7.84 -9.78
CA PHE A 159 -18.09 7.71 -11.16
C PHE A 159 -18.10 9.01 -11.97
N ASP A 160 -17.67 10.13 -11.40
CA ASP A 160 -17.69 11.45 -12.07
C ASP A 160 -16.48 11.69 -12.99
N THR A 161 -15.39 10.94 -12.81
CA THR A 161 -14.20 11.05 -13.67
C THR A 161 -14.31 10.21 -14.95
N TYR A 162 -14.70 8.95 -14.82
CA TYR A 162 -14.80 8.00 -15.92
C TYR A 162 -16.22 7.45 -16.02
N PRO A 163 -16.97 7.76 -17.08
CA PRO A 163 -18.34 7.29 -17.22
C PRO A 163 -18.43 5.76 -17.11
N ASN A 164 -19.31 5.27 -16.21
CA ASN A 164 -19.56 3.86 -15.94
C ASN A 164 -18.37 3.06 -15.37
N ALA A 165 -17.30 3.71 -14.92
CA ALA A 165 -16.18 3.03 -14.26
C ALA A 165 -15.97 3.60 -12.86
N TRP A 166 -15.76 2.71 -11.89
CA TRP A 166 -15.38 3.10 -10.54
C TRP A 166 -13.93 3.57 -10.56
N ARG A 167 -13.64 4.83 -10.25
CA ARG A 167 -12.31 5.36 -9.96
C ARG A 167 -12.03 5.23 -8.45
N HIS A 168 -10.95 4.56 -8.07
CA HIS A 168 -10.65 4.34 -6.66
C HIS A 168 -9.91 5.51 -5.99
N GLY A 169 -9.16 6.30 -6.77
CA GLY A 169 -8.33 7.39 -6.25
C GLY A 169 -6.90 6.97 -5.91
N ASP A 170 -6.40 5.92 -6.56
CA ASP A 170 -5.01 5.46 -6.47
C ASP A 170 -4.36 5.43 -7.86
N TRP A 171 -3.05 5.66 -7.92
CA TRP A 171 -2.26 5.36 -9.11
C TRP A 171 -1.75 3.92 -9.08
N ILE A 172 -1.96 3.24 -10.19
CA ILE A 172 -1.60 1.85 -10.40
C ILE A 172 -0.85 1.69 -11.71
N ARG A 173 0.13 0.78 -11.73
CA ARG A 173 0.68 0.20 -12.97
C ARG A 173 0.35 -1.28 -13.01
N ILE A 174 -0.34 -1.72 -14.06
CA ILE A 174 -0.52 -3.15 -14.34
C ILE A 174 0.70 -3.66 -15.10
N THR A 175 1.40 -4.63 -14.53
CA THR A 175 2.64 -5.14 -15.13
C THR A 175 2.32 -6.08 -16.30
N PRO A 176 3.24 -6.28 -17.27
CA PRO A 176 3.08 -7.28 -18.32
C PRO A 176 2.89 -8.72 -17.81
N ARG A 177 3.24 -8.99 -16.55
CA ARG A 177 3.04 -10.29 -15.89
C ARG A 177 1.63 -10.47 -15.31
N GLY A 178 0.83 -9.40 -15.27
CA GLY A 178 -0.53 -9.40 -14.73
C GLY A 178 -0.65 -9.03 -13.25
N GLY A 179 0.47 -8.71 -12.60
CA GLY A 179 0.49 -8.11 -11.26
C GLY A 179 0.30 -6.59 -11.31
N ALA A 180 0.47 -5.94 -10.16
CA ALA A 180 0.19 -4.53 -10.01
C ALA A 180 1.13 -3.85 -9.01
N ILE A 181 1.46 -2.59 -9.29
CA ILE A 181 2.18 -1.70 -8.36
C ILE A 181 1.30 -0.50 -8.06
N ILE A 182 1.14 -0.18 -6.78
CA ILE A 182 0.41 1.00 -6.31
C ILE A 182 1.42 2.07 -5.91
N TYR A 183 1.32 3.24 -6.52
CA TYR A 183 2.24 4.37 -6.29
C TYR A 183 1.76 5.31 -5.18
N GLY A 184 0.51 5.11 -4.74
CA GLY A 184 -0.15 5.89 -3.72
C GLY A 184 -1.42 6.53 -4.25
N ARG A 185 -1.93 7.47 -3.45
CA ARG A 185 -3.14 8.22 -3.71
C ARG A 185 -2.99 9.13 -4.93
N SER A 186 -3.91 9.07 -5.88
CA SER A 186 -3.86 9.90 -7.10
C SER A 186 -4.24 11.36 -6.86
N ASP A 187 -4.88 11.66 -5.72
CA ASP A 187 -5.20 13.02 -5.25
C ASP A 187 -4.10 13.69 -4.42
N ALA A 188 -3.03 12.96 -4.07
CA ALA A 188 -1.91 13.45 -3.25
C ALA A 188 -0.57 13.50 -3.99
N THR A 189 -0.62 13.53 -5.33
CA THR A 189 0.56 13.36 -6.19
C THR A 189 1.31 14.65 -6.44
N ILE A 190 2.60 14.53 -6.74
CA ILE A 190 3.47 15.63 -7.15
C ILE A 190 3.48 15.66 -8.68
N ASN A 191 3.02 16.78 -9.26
CA ASN A 191 3.07 16.98 -10.70
C ASN A 191 3.96 18.18 -10.99
N ARG A 192 5.21 17.93 -11.36
CA ARG A 192 6.17 19.00 -11.65
C ARG A 192 6.73 18.85 -13.05
N TYR A 193 6.64 19.94 -13.81
CA TYR A 193 7.15 20.02 -15.19
C TYR A 193 6.59 18.93 -16.12
N GLY A 194 5.36 18.48 -15.86
CA GLY A 194 4.69 17.42 -16.63
C GLY A 194 5.12 15.99 -16.25
N ILE A 195 5.94 15.84 -15.21
CA ILE A 195 6.33 14.53 -14.66
C ILE A 195 5.45 14.25 -13.44
N ARG A 196 4.70 13.14 -13.52
CA ARG A 196 3.88 12.59 -12.45
C ARG A 196 4.74 11.67 -11.59
N MET A 197 4.94 12.03 -10.32
CA MET A 197 5.72 11.24 -9.36
C MET A 197 4.85 10.82 -8.18
N GLY A 198 4.99 9.57 -7.76
CA GLY A 198 4.39 9.07 -6.52
C GLY A 198 5.18 9.56 -5.31
N THR A 199 4.50 9.94 -4.23
CA THR A 199 5.17 10.34 -2.98
C THR A 199 6.02 9.21 -2.40
N SER A 200 5.60 7.96 -2.61
CA SER A 200 6.35 6.74 -2.23
C SER A 200 7.76 6.65 -2.81
N GLU A 201 7.99 7.16 -4.03
CA GLU A 201 9.32 7.15 -4.67
C GLU A 201 10.30 8.08 -3.94
N LEU A 202 9.80 9.20 -3.41
CA LEU A 202 10.60 10.15 -2.64
C LEU A 202 10.87 9.64 -1.23
N TYR A 203 9.87 9.02 -0.59
CA TYR A 203 10.02 8.41 0.73
C TYR A 203 11.10 7.36 0.74
N ARG A 204 11.16 6.50 -0.28
CA ARG A 204 12.21 5.47 -0.39
C ARG A 204 13.61 6.08 -0.30
N VAL A 205 13.92 7.07 -1.13
CA VAL A 205 15.26 7.68 -1.16
C VAL A 205 15.60 8.41 0.13
N VAL A 206 14.62 9.10 0.74
CA VAL A 206 14.84 9.89 1.96
C VAL A 206 15.00 8.98 3.18
N GLU A 207 14.20 7.91 3.28
CA GLU A 207 14.21 6.98 4.42
C GLU A 207 15.35 5.95 4.37
N GLU A 208 16.10 5.87 3.28
CA GLU A 208 17.39 5.15 3.22
C GLU A 208 18.47 5.80 4.10
N LEU A 209 18.34 7.09 4.43
CA LEU A 209 19.30 7.80 5.27
C LEU A 209 19.20 7.31 6.73
N PRO A 210 20.31 6.84 7.35
CA PRO A 210 20.29 6.30 8.71
C PRO A 210 19.74 7.27 9.76
N GLU A 211 19.89 8.58 9.55
CA GLU A 211 19.44 9.64 10.45
C GLU A 211 17.93 9.87 10.40
N VAL A 212 17.27 9.46 9.31
CA VAL A 212 15.83 9.69 9.09
C VAL A 212 15.02 8.52 9.63
N LEU A 213 14.05 8.83 10.48
CA LEU A 213 13.10 7.88 11.03
C LEU A 213 11.84 7.78 10.17
N ASP A 214 11.32 8.90 9.67
CA ASP A 214 10.10 8.99 8.88
C ASP A 214 10.11 10.28 8.03
N SER A 215 9.33 10.32 6.96
CA SER A 215 9.29 11.47 6.05
C SER A 215 7.91 11.74 5.47
N MET A 216 7.64 13.00 5.13
CA MET A 216 6.42 13.41 4.46
C MET A 216 6.73 14.54 3.48
N VAL A 217 6.30 14.39 2.24
CA VAL A 217 6.46 15.39 1.20
C VAL A 217 5.08 15.94 0.86
N VAL A 218 5.00 17.24 0.71
CA VAL A 218 3.79 17.93 0.26
C VAL A 218 4.18 18.74 -0.96
N ASP A 219 3.41 18.64 -2.04
CA ASP A 219 3.56 19.53 -3.19
C ASP A 219 2.50 20.62 -3.11
N LEU A 220 2.95 21.88 -3.04
CA LEU A 220 2.09 23.05 -2.98
C LEU A 220 2.20 23.80 -4.30
N GLU A 221 1.26 23.51 -5.21
CA GLU A 221 1.05 24.29 -6.41
C GLU A 221 0.03 25.41 -6.15
N TYR A 222 0.48 26.66 -6.28
CA TYR A 222 -0.39 27.83 -6.23
C TYR A 222 -0.48 28.46 -7.62
N LEU A 223 -1.70 28.70 -8.10
CA LEU A 223 -1.93 29.44 -9.35
C LEU A 223 -1.21 30.80 -9.31
N GLY A 224 -0.22 30.97 -10.20
CA GLY A 224 0.57 32.21 -10.31
C GLY A 224 1.73 32.36 -9.33
N ARG A 225 2.12 31.31 -8.59
CA ARG A 225 3.38 31.29 -7.81
C ARG A 225 4.25 30.11 -8.21
N GLU A 226 5.52 30.19 -7.88
CA GLU A 226 6.43 29.06 -8.00
C GLU A 226 5.94 27.92 -7.11
N SER A 227 5.88 26.70 -7.66
CA SER A 227 5.53 25.52 -6.89
C SER A 227 6.52 25.35 -5.73
N TYR A 228 6.03 25.01 -4.54
CA TYR A 228 6.84 24.79 -3.35
C TYR A 228 6.61 23.37 -2.82
N MET A 229 7.67 22.58 -2.70
CA MET A 229 7.60 21.18 -2.30
C MET A 229 8.38 20.96 -1.00
N PRO A 230 7.79 21.27 0.18
CA PRO A 230 8.43 20.98 1.45
C PRO A 230 8.54 19.47 1.70
N LEU A 231 9.71 19.08 2.22
CA LEU A 231 9.95 17.75 2.78
C LEU A 231 10.08 17.90 4.30
N PHE A 232 9.18 17.27 5.03
CA PHE A 232 9.24 17.11 6.47
C PHE A 232 9.96 15.81 6.79
N VAL A 233 10.93 15.86 7.69
CA VAL A 233 11.65 14.66 8.16
C VAL A 233 11.57 14.58 9.68
N VAL A 234 11.36 13.37 10.16
CA VAL A 234 11.52 13.02 11.57
C VAL A 234 12.90 12.42 11.71
N LEU A 235 13.77 13.08 12.47
CA LEU A 235 15.12 12.55 12.71
C LEU A 235 15.13 11.61 13.91
N ARG A 236 16.11 10.71 13.94
CA ARG A 236 16.41 9.91 15.13
C ARG A 236 16.84 10.78 16.30
N GLU A 237 16.65 10.26 17.51
CA GLU A 237 17.00 10.94 18.75
C GLU A 237 18.47 11.41 18.74
N GLY A 238 18.69 12.68 19.08
CA GLY A 238 20.02 13.29 19.11
C GLY A 238 20.50 13.90 17.78
N MET A 239 19.73 13.81 16.70
CA MET A 239 20.08 14.40 15.40
C MET A 239 19.34 15.74 15.16
N ALA A 240 19.93 16.63 14.36
CA ALA A 240 19.36 17.94 13.99
C ALA A 240 19.59 18.26 12.50
N LEU A 241 18.65 19.02 11.91
CA LEU A 241 18.68 19.52 10.52
C LEU A 241 19.54 20.78 10.37
#